data_AF-A0A075FJI8-F1
#
_entry.id   AF-A0A075FJI8-F1
#
_cell.length_a   1.000
_cell.length_b   1.000
_cell.length_c   1.000
_cell.angle_alpha   90.00
_cell.angle_beta   90.00
_cell.angle_gamma   90.00
#
_symmetry.space_group_name_H-M   'P 1'
#
loop_
_entity.id
_entity.type
_entity.pdbx_description
1 polymer ?
#
loop_
_entity_poly.entity_id
_entity_poly.type
_entity_poly.pdbx_seq_one_letter_code
_entity_poly.pdbx_strand_id
1 'polypeptide(L)' 'MLVVHNDEYDDQVNGIKHSFEDLITTHMHSKIEGEKCMELFMLKGDANSVSSITRDFQKNKRMDTVKLVTL' A
#
# COMPACT_ATOMS: atom_id res chain seq x y z
N MET A 1 -4.78 5.42 -1.02
CA MET A 1 -4.68 4.35 0.00
C MET A 1 -3.43 4.59 0.81
N LEU A 2 -3.54 4.52 2.14
CA LEU A 2 -2.43 4.70 3.07
C LEU A 2 -2.08 3.35 3.70
N VAL A 3 -0.79 3.01 3.73
CA VAL A 3 -0.25 1.79 4.31
C VAL A 3 0.84 2.18 5.32
N VAL A 4 0.85 1.56 6.49
CA VAL A 4 1.95 1.69 7.47
C VAL A 4 2.48 0.31 7.80
N HIS A 5 3.80 0.16 7.83
CA HIS A 5 4.49 -1.09 8.12
C HIS A 5 5.86 -0.82 8.73
N ASN A 6 6.56 -1.88 9.12
CA ASN A 6 7.96 -1.83 9.52
C ASN A 6 8.89 -1.87 8.29
N ASP A 7 10.04 -1.21 8.35
CA ASP A 7 11.07 -1.08 7.30
C ASP A 7 11.59 -2.46 6.83
N GLU A 8 11.70 -3.42 7.74
CA GLU A 8 12.03 -4.83 7.42
C GLU A 8 11.04 -5.51 6.45
N TYR A 9 9.87 -4.90 6.22
CA TYR A 9 8.81 -5.43 5.36
C TYR A 9 8.64 -4.67 4.03
N ASP A 10 9.54 -3.74 3.71
CA ASP A 10 9.58 -3.00 2.43
C ASP A 10 9.47 -3.94 1.22
N ASP A 11 10.20 -5.06 1.23
CA ASP A 11 10.18 -6.02 0.11
C ASP A 11 8.78 -6.59 -0.16
N GLN A 12 7.97 -6.80 0.88
CA GLN A 12 6.62 -7.32 0.69
C GLN A 12 5.68 -6.26 0.13
N VAL A 13 5.86 -5.02 0.56
CA VAL A 13 5.11 -3.88 0.01
C VAL A 13 5.47 -3.68 -1.46
N ASN A 14 6.77 -3.73 -1.79
CA ASN A 14 7.25 -3.63 -3.16
C ASN A 14 6.73 -4.77 -4.06
N GLY A 15 6.65 -5.99 -3.53
CA GLY A 15 6.08 -7.15 -4.24
C GLY A 15 4.58 -6.98 -4.56
N ILE A 16 3.79 -6.49 -3.60
CA ILE A 16 2.38 -6.19 -3.84
C ILE A 16 2.26 -5.02 -4.83
N LYS A 17 3.03 -3.94 -4.63
CA LYS A 17 3.06 -2.77 -5.53
C LYS A 17 3.31 -3.18 -6.99
N HIS A 18 4.34 -3.98 -7.25
CA HIS A 18 4.68 -4.46 -8.61
C HIS A 18 3.53 -5.24 -9.26
N SER A 19 2.73 -5.96 -8.47
CA SER A 19 1.59 -6.73 -9.00
C SER A 19 0.42 -5.85 -9.46
N PHE A 20 0.43 -4.56 -9.12
CA PHE A 20 -0.64 -3.60 -9.41
C PHE A 20 -0.12 -2.25 -9.95
N GLU A 21 1.06 -2.23 -10.58
CA GLU A 21 1.69 -0.99 -11.07
C GLU A 21 0.78 -0.19 -12.00
N ASP A 22 0.00 -0.86 -12.85
CA ASP A 22 -0.94 -0.22 -13.78
C ASP A 22 -2.06 0.57 -13.09
N LEU A 23 -2.38 0.24 -11.83
CA LEU A 23 -3.39 0.95 -11.03
C LEU A 23 -2.81 2.11 -10.23
N ILE A 24 -1.48 2.13 -10.00
CA ILE A 24 -0.82 3.08 -9.12
C ILE A 24 -0.33 4.26 -9.96
N THR A 25 -1.03 5.39 -9.84
CA THR A 25 -0.66 6.63 -10.54
C THR A 25 0.43 7.42 -9.82
N THR A 26 0.52 7.28 -8.50
CA THR A 26 1.55 7.92 -7.69
C THR A 26 1.78 7.07 -6.46
N HIS A 27 3.04 6.93 -6.08
CA HIS A 27 3.45 6.30 -4.84
C HIS A 27 4.39 7.23 -4.09
N MET A 28 4.09 7.52 -2.83
CA MET A 28 4.98 8.23 -1.91
C MET A 28 5.32 7.31 -0.76
N HIS A 29 6.61 7.07 -0.55
CA HIS A 29 7.13 6.37 0.61
C HIS A 29 7.79 7.39 1.55
N SER A 30 7.57 7.26 2.85
CA SER A 30 8.21 8.12 3.86
C SER A 30 8.50 7.32 5.11
N LYS A 31 9.77 7.31 5.51
CA LYS A 31 10.17 6.81 6.83
C LYS A 31 9.64 7.79 7.89
N ILE A 32 8.89 7.27 8.84
CA ILE A 32 8.33 8.04 9.96
C ILE A 32 9.11 7.70 11.24
N GLU A 33 8.45 7.57 12.39
CA GLU A 33 9.11 7.35 13.66
C GLU A 33 9.69 5.92 13.77
N GLY A 34 10.97 5.83 14.18
CA GLY A 34 11.68 4.58 14.40
C GLY A 34 11.89 3.78 13.11
N GLU A 35 11.42 2.54 13.12
CA GLU A 35 11.50 1.61 11.98
C GLU A 35 10.20 1.60 11.15
N LYS A 36 9.27 2.52 11.39
CA LYS A 36 8.00 2.56 10.65
C LYS A 36 8.13 3.35 9.35
N CYS A 37 7.51 2.81 8.31
CA CYS A 37 7.35 3.44 7.00
C CYS A 37 5.86 3.71 6.76
N MET A 38 5.56 4.88 6.21
CA MET A 38 4.24 5.25 5.72
C MET A 38 4.28 5.36 4.20
N GLU A 39 3.38 4.63 3.55
CA GLU A 39 3.21 4.68 2.10
C GLU A 39 1.84 5.22 1.71
N LEU A 40 1.83 6.11 0.72
CA LEU A 40 0.63 6.66 0.12
C LEU A 40 0.58 6.27 -1.35
N PHE A 41 -0.45 5.49 -1.71
CA PHE A 41 -0.74 5.07 -3.07
C PHE A 41 -1.94 5.85 -3.61
N MET A 42 -1.75 6.58 -4.69
CA MET A 42 -2.83 7.15 -5.50
C MET A 42 -3.25 6.14 -6.55
N LEU A 43 -4.47 5.63 -6.43
CA LEU A 43 -4.99 4.56 -7.28
C LEU A 43 -5.99 5.11 -8.29
N LYS A 44 -5.91 4.64 -9.54
CA LYS A 44 -6.90 4.93 -10.58
C LYS A 44 -7.32 3.63 -11.25
N GLY A 45 -8.59 3.28 -11.11
CA GLY A 45 -9.15 2.06 -11.69
C GLY A 45 -10.60 1.87 -11.26
N ASP A 46 -11.19 0.77 -11.71
CA ASP A 46 -12.52 0.37 -11.27
C ASP A 46 -12.52 -0.14 -9.82
N ALA A 47 -13.70 -0.23 -9.22
CA ALA A 47 -13.87 -0.64 -7.83
C ALA A 47 -13.35 -2.06 -7.53
N ASN A 48 -13.43 -3.00 -8.47
CA ASN A 48 -12.96 -4.37 -8.26
C ASN A 48 -11.43 -4.42 -8.22
N SER A 49 -10.80 -3.70 -9.14
CA SER A 49 -9.34 -3.58 -9.22
C SER A 49 -8.78 -2.89 -7.96
N VAL A 50 -9.37 -1.77 -7.53
CA VAL A 50 -8.97 -1.05 -6.30
C VAL A 50 -9.23 -1.90 -5.04
N SER A 51 -10.32 -2.66 -5.01
CA SER A 51 -10.63 -3.57 -3.89
C SER A 51 -9.62 -4.72 -3.81
N SER A 52 -9.18 -5.25 -4.94
CA SER A 52 -8.20 -6.36 -4.99
C SER A 52 -6.87 -5.97 -4.36
N ILE A 53 -6.25 -4.86 -4.80
CA ILE A 53 -5.00 -4.38 -4.21
C ILE A 53 -5.16 -4.06 -2.72
N THR A 54 -6.27 -3.42 -2.33
CA THR A 54 -6.53 -3.08 -0.92
C THR A 54 -6.60 -4.35 -0.06
N ARG A 55 -7.24 -5.41 -0.56
CA ARG A 55 -7.36 -6.70 0.14
C ARG A 55 -6.01 -7.41 0.28
N ASP A 56 -5.13 -7.30 -0.71
CA ASP A 56 -3.81 -7.92 -0.64
C ASP A 56 -2.94 -7.26 0.43
N PHE A 57 -2.99 -5.93 0.55
CA PHE A 57 -2.38 -5.23 1.68
C PHE A 57 -3.05 -5.60 3.02
N GLN A 58 -4.37 -5.63 3.11
CA GLN A 58 -5.08 -5.93 4.36
C GLN A 58 -4.88 -7.36 4.86
N LYS A 59 -4.74 -8.34 3.96
CA LYS A 59 -4.49 -9.75 4.33
C LYS A 59 -3.04 -9.97 4.76
N ASN A 60 -2.12 -9.08 4.37
CA ASN A 60 -0.74 -9.17 4.78
C ASN A 60 -0.61 -8.74 6.26
N LYS A 61 -0.34 -9.72 7.13
CA LYS A 61 -0.21 -9.52 8.59
C LYS A 61 0.98 -8.64 9.01
N ARG A 62 1.81 -8.22 8.06
CA ARG A 62 2.98 -7.35 8.28
C ARG A 62 2.67 -5.87 8.13
N MET A 63 1.44 -5.52 7.75
CA MET A 63 0.96 -4.14 7.69
C MET A 63 0.32 -3.76 9.04
N ASP A 64 0.76 -2.64 9.62
CA ASP A 64 0.15 -2.10 10.85
C ASP A 64 -1.17 -1.39 10.56
N THR A 65 -1.25 -0.72 9.42
CA THR A 65 -2.45 0.03 9.01
C THR A 65 -2.60 -0.02 7.50
N VAL A 66 -3.84 -0.24 7.05
CA VAL A 66 -4.23 -0.12 5.65
C VAL A 66 -5.56 0.64 5.60
N LYS A 67 -5.57 1.83 4.99
CA LYS A 67 -6.77 2.67 4.85
C LYS A 67 -6.98 3.08 3.40
N LEU A 68 -8.14 2.71 2.85
CA LEU A 68 -8.61 3.21 1.56
C LEU A 68 -9.51 4.43 1.80
N VAL A 69 -9.25 5.50 1.06
CA VAL A 69 -10.12 6.67 0.97
C VAL A 69 -10.50 6.81 -0.50
N THR A 70 -11.79 6.84 -0.78
CA THR A 70 -12.36 7.01 -2.13
C THR A 70 -12.83 8.44 -2.32
N LEU A 71 -12.64 8.98 -3.51
CA LEU A 71 -13.07 10.32 -3.91
C LEU A 71 -14.20 10.23 -4.95
#